data_AF-A0A7G2EIR3-F1
#
_entry.id   AF-A0A7G2EIR3-F1
#
_cell.length_a   1.000
_cell.length_b   1.000
_cell.length_c   1.000
_cell.angle_alpha   90.00
_cell.angle_beta   90.00
_cell.angle_gamma   90.00
#
_symmetry.space_group_name_H-M   'P 1'
#
loop_
_entity.id
_entity.type
_entity.pdbx_description
1 polymer ?
#
loop_
_entity_poly.entity_id
_entity_poly.type
_entity_poly.pdbx_seq_one_letter_code
_entity_poly.pdbx_strand_id
1 'polypeptide(L)'
;MWREGVDIRILESNKRMIDVKVCWQGKDFFLTCVYGEPVQSERGDFWEKLSRIGLDRNHAWMLTGDFNELVDPSEKLGGAVRRDSSCREFRQMLTSCGLWEIKHIGYQYSWFGNRNDELVQCRLDRTVANSAWIELFPQAQTTYLQKICSDHSPLINSLMGMNWKSWAGFKYDKRWVHREGFTDLMARFWSQTAANTESSMMEKIASCRKEISQWKRRCKPSSAVRIQELQFRIDAATRQIPFNPQLLKDLRKELNHEYYQEEQFWSQKSRVTWFNEGDKNTKFFHATTKNRRAQNRIQKLIDDDGNEWLTDAQLGKVAEAYFRKLFASEDIGYQSIHEAQDLIKQGIRVVIGNGASTNIWKDPWISSKPAKGVLSTRMLPQGLHHSALNLSFVKDLIVDQGREWNLELLRSLFPEEVVSSISQIRLGACNTKDCFAWDYSLDGQYSVKSGYWVQMQVIRQERGIREVLQPSLSPIYHQIWSSDNPPKIQHFLWRCVSNCLSVAGNLYHRHLARDGACARCPNHVESVNHLLFTCSFARLVWAISPIPAPPGAISLFGRN
;
A
#
# COMPACT_ATOMS: atom_id res chain seq x y z
N MET A 1 -23.00 43.15 -3.03
CA MET A 1 -22.54 43.87 -1.82
C MET A 1 -21.26 43.19 -1.37
N TRP A 2 -20.09 43.71 -1.76
CA TRP A 2 -18.79 43.13 -1.43
C TRP A 2 -18.22 43.89 -0.21
N ARG A 3 -17.51 43.18 0.68
CA ARG A 3 -16.85 43.82 1.83
C ARG A 3 -15.69 44.71 1.33
N GLU A 4 -15.42 45.80 2.03
CA GLU A 4 -14.23 46.61 1.82
C GLU A 4 -12.97 45.72 1.85
N GLY A 5 -12.08 45.88 0.86
CA GLY A 5 -10.81 45.13 0.76
C GLY A 5 -10.80 43.94 -0.22
N VAL A 6 -11.88 43.69 -0.97
CA VAL A 6 -11.88 42.76 -2.12
C VAL A 6 -12.07 43.56 -3.40
N ASP A 7 -11.04 43.59 -4.26
CA ASP A 7 -11.16 44.18 -5.60
C ASP A 7 -11.52 43.09 -6.61
N ILE A 8 -12.55 43.33 -7.42
CA ILE A 8 -13.11 42.37 -8.37
C ILE A 8 -13.25 43.05 -9.73
N ARG A 9 -12.56 42.51 -10.72
CA ARG A 9 -12.70 42.90 -12.13
C ARG A 9 -13.43 41.80 -12.89
N ILE A 10 -14.60 42.13 -13.44
CA ILE A 10 -15.34 41.22 -14.33
C ILE A 10 -14.60 41.13 -15.67
N LEU A 11 -14.33 39.91 -16.10
CA LEU A 11 -13.69 39.61 -17.39
C LEU A 11 -14.72 39.18 -18.40
N GLU A 12 -15.65 38.32 -17.98
CA GLU A 12 -16.79 37.91 -18.77
C GLU A 12 -18.02 37.68 -17.87
N SER A 13 -19.20 38.01 -18.36
CA SER A 13 -20.46 37.69 -17.68
C SER A 13 -21.52 37.35 -18.72
N ASN A 14 -22.16 36.21 -18.56
CA ASN A 14 -23.28 35.76 -19.39
C ASN A 14 -24.25 34.91 -18.55
N LYS A 15 -25.29 34.37 -19.18
CA LYS A 15 -26.34 33.58 -18.50
C LYS A 15 -25.85 32.26 -17.88
N ARG A 16 -24.63 31.82 -18.19
CA ARG A 16 -24.05 30.52 -17.79
C ARG A 16 -22.79 30.66 -16.94
N MET A 17 -22.13 31.81 -16.95
CA MET A 17 -20.99 32.02 -16.08
C MET A 17 -20.72 33.49 -15.82
N ILE A 18 -20.09 33.75 -14.67
CA ILE A 18 -19.47 35.02 -14.34
C ILE A 18 -18.00 34.72 -14.06
N ASP A 19 -17.12 35.23 -14.91
CA ASP A 19 -15.68 35.08 -14.79
C ASP A 19 -15.05 36.41 -14.35
N VAL A 20 -14.28 36.34 -13.27
CA VAL A 20 -13.71 37.53 -12.62
C VAL A 20 -12.24 37.30 -12.26
N LYS A 21 -11.48 38.39 -12.27
CA LYS A 21 -10.20 38.50 -11.57
C LYS A 21 -10.45 39.13 -10.20
N VAL A 22 -9.96 38.50 -9.14
CA VAL A 22 -10.10 38.96 -7.76
C VAL A 22 -8.71 39.29 -7.22
N CYS A 23 -8.59 40.45 -6.58
CA CYS A 23 -7.45 40.82 -5.76
C CYS A 23 -7.91 40.97 -4.31
N TRP A 24 -7.35 40.15 -3.42
CA TRP A 24 -7.71 40.16 -2.01
C TRP A 24 -6.48 39.87 -1.14
N GLN A 25 -6.21 40.75 -0.17
CA GLN A 25 -5.04 40.66 0.73
C GLN A 25 -3.71 40.42 -0.03
N GLY A 26 -3.50 41.16 -1.13
CA GLY A 26 -2.31 41.05 -1.97
C GLY A 26 -2.19 39.74 -2.76
N LYS A 27 -3.26 38.93 -2.82
CA LYS A 27 -3.34 37.71 -3.64
C LYS A 27 -4.24 37.96 -4.83
N ASP A 28 -3.69 37.75 -6.02
CA ASP A 28 -4.43 37.78 -7.27
C ASP A 28 -4.82 36.36 -7.70
N PHE A 29 -6.09 36.18 -8.02
CA PHE A 29 -6.59 34.93 -8.55
C PHE A 29 -7.79 35.14 -9.47
N PHE A 30 -8.13 34.11 -10.21
CA PHE A 30 -9.31 34.07 -11.05
C PHE A 30 -10.40 33.21 -10.43
N LEU A 31 -11.64 33.66 -10.55
CA LEU A 31 -12.83 32.95 -10.08
C LEU A 31 -13.86 32.91 -11.21
N THR A 32 -14.32 31.72 -11.57
CA THR A 32 -15.45 31.55 -12.48
C THR A 32 -16.61 30.91 -11.71
N CYS A 33 -17.70 31.66 -11.54
CA CYS A 33 -18.95 31.15 -11.03
C CYS A 33 -19.73 30.53 -12.18
N VAL A 34 -20.04 29.24 -12.08
CA VAL A 34 -20.62 28.44 -13.17
C VAL A 34 -22.09 28.14 -12.89
N TYR A 35 -22.91 28.29 -13.93
CA TYR A 35 -24.23 27.71 -14.08
C TYR A 35 -24.24 26.97 -15.43
N GLY A 36 -23.84 25.70 -15.39
CA GLY A 36 -23.59 24.88 -16.56
C GLY A 36 -24.84 24.68 -17.42
N GLU A 37 -24.65 24.42 -18.71
CA GLU A 37 -25.75 24.34 -19.67
C GLU A 37 -26.72 23.19 -19.33
N PRO A 38 -27.99 23.48 -18.94
CA PRO A 38 -28.95 22.43 -18.64
C PRO A 38 -29.27 21.55 -19.87
N VAL A 39 -29.22 22.12 -21.08
CA VAL A 39 -29.55 21.42 -22.32
C VAL A 39 -28.38 20.55 -22.80
N GLN A 40 -28.57 19.23 -22.82
CA GLN A 40 -27.48 18.28 -23.08
C GLN A 40 -26.77 18.50 -24.44
N SER A 41 -27.50 18.88 -25.49
CA SER A 41 -26.93 19.12 -26.82
C SER A 41 -26.02 20.34 -26.90
N GLU A 42 -26.18 21.31 -25.98
CA GLU A 42 -25.42 22.57 -25.97
C GLU A 42 -24.27 22.56 -24.95
N ARG A 43 -24.17 21.50 -24.13
CA ARG A 43 -23.09 21.34 -23.12
C ARG A 43 -21.70 21.32 -23.73
N GLY A 44 -21.54 20.67 -24.88
CA GLY A 44 -20.25 20.57 -25.57
C GLY A 44 -19.63 21.92 -25.85
N ASP A 45 -20.42 22.86 -26.39
CA ASP A 45 -19.98 24.23 -26.70
C ASP A 45 -19.58 25.00 -25.42
N PHE A 46 -20.32 24.79 -24.33
CA PHE A 46 -19.99 25.39 -23.04
C PHE A 46 -18.67 24.84 -22.47
N TRP A 47 -18.42 23.53 -22.58
CA TRP A 47 -17.17 22.90 -22.16
C TRP A 47 -15.98 23.33 -23.00
N GLU A 48 -16.17 23.47 -24.31
CA GLU A 48 -15.15 24.00 -25.21
C GLU A 48 -14.78 25.44 -24.81
N LYS A 49 -15.78 26.28 -24.52
CA LYS A 49 -15.55 27.66 -24.06
C LYS A 49 -14.75 27.74 -22.77
N LEU A 50 -15.11 26.95 -21.75
CA LEU A 50 -14.34 26.87 -20.51
C LEU A 50 -12.91 26.36 -20.76
N SER A 51 -12.74 25.43 -21.71
CA SER A 51 -11.42 24.94 -22.12
C SER A 51 -10.56 26.04 -22.73
N ARG A 52 -11.14 26.88 -23.61
CA ARG A 52 -10.44 28.05 -24.19
C ARG A 52 -9.99 29.04 -23.12
N ILE A 53 -10.86 29.33 -22.15
CA ILE A 53 -10.48 30.17 -20.99
C ILE A 53 -9.32 29.53 -20.23
N GLY A 54 -9.39 28.21 -19.99
CA GLY A 54 -8.35 27.46 -19.29
C GLY A 54 -6.99 27.50 -19.96
N LEU A 55 -6.93 27.53 -21.30
CA LEU A 55 -5.67 27.62 -22.05
C LEU A 55 -4.91 28.93 -21.76
N ASP A 56 -5.63 30.03 -21.52
CA ASP A 56 -5.05 31.34 -21.24
C ASP A 56 -4.74 31.55 -19.74
N ARG A 57 -5.13 30.60 -18.88
CA ARG A 57 -5.06 30.73 -17.40
C ARG A 57 -3.79 30.14 -16.81
N ASN A 58 -2.73 30.95 -16.79
CA ASN A 58 -1.44 30.60 -16.18
C ASN A 58 -1.31 30.92 -14.67
N HIS A 59 -2.33 31.51 -14.04
CA HIS A 59 -2.34 31.85 -12.61
C HIS A 59 -3.39 31.04 -11.82
N ALA A 60 -3.48 31.27 -10.51
CA ALA A 60 -4.46 30.64 -9.63
C ALA A 60 -5.88 30.84 -10.17
N TRP A 61 -6.57 29.74 -10.46
CA TRP A 61 -7.93 29.76 -11.01
C TRP A 61 -8.81 28.71 -10.34
N MET A 62 -9.99 29.15 -9.89
CA MET A 62 -11.03 28.31 -9.31
C MET A 62 -12.35 28.48 -10.08
N LEU A 63 -13.05 27.38 -10.28
CA LEU A 63 -14.42 27.36 -10.78
C LEU A 63 -15.32 26.78 -9.68
N THR A 64 -16.49 27.36 -9.48
CA THR A 64 -17.45 26.89 -8.48
C THR A 64 -18.88 27.15 -8.93
N GLY A 65 -19.79 26.26 -8.56
CA GLY A 65 -21.22 26.39 -8.84
C GLY A 65 -21.83 25.11 -9.38
N ASP A 66 -23.00 25.24 -9.99
CA ASP A 66 -23.75 24.16 -10.60
C ASP A 66 -23.22 23.89 -12.00
N PHE A 67 -22.65 22.72 -12.24
CA PHE A 67 -22.17 22.33 -13.57
C PHE A 67 -23.23 21.62 -14.40
N ASN A 68 -24.39 21.26 -13.83
CA ASN A 68 -25.44 20.46 -14.47
C ASN A 68 -24.98 19.10 -15.04
N GLU A 69 -23.79 18.62 -14.66
CA GLU A 69 -23.24 17.34 -15.13
C GLU A 69 -22.47 16.60 -14.03
N LEU A 70 -22.48 15.28 -14.13
CA LEU A 70 -21.76 14.37 -13.25
C LEU A 70 -20.34 14.14 -13.76
N VAL A 71 -19.38 13.95 -12.85
CA VAL A 71 -18.04 13.45 -13.21
C VAL A 71 -18.11 11.95 -13.46
N ASP A 72 -18.87 11.24 -12.63
CA ASP A 72 -19.02 9.79 -12.70
C ASP A 72 -20.49 9.40 -12.50
N PRO A 73 -21.00 8.37 -13.21
CA PRO A 73 -22.37 7.90 -13.01
C PRO A 73 -22.72 7.52 -11.56
N SER A 74 -21.75 7.13 -10.72
CA SER A 74 -21.93 6.84 -9.30
C SER A 74 -22.30 8.08 -8.45
N GLU A 75 -22.13 9.28 -9.00
CA GLU A 75 -22.55 10.55 -8.37
C GLU A 75 -24.06 10.79 -8.46
N LYS A 76 -24.85 9.75 -8.76
CA LYS A 76 -26.31 9.75 -8.81
C LYS A 76 -26.89 8.62 -7.96
N LEU A 77 -27.93 8.93 -7.17
CA LEU A 77 -28.75 7.98 -6.44
C LEU A 77 -30.21 8.05 -6.94
N GLY A 78 -30.86 6.89 -7.06
CA GLY A 78 -32.24 6.77 -7.52
C GLY A 78 -32.45 6.98 -9.01
N GLY A 79 -33.60 6.52 -9.52
CA GLY A 79 -33.97 6.60 -10.93
C GLY A 79 -33.01 5.89 -11.89
N ALA A 80 -33.11 6.23 -13.18
CA ALA A 80 -32.33 5.57 -14.23
C ALA A 80 -30.81 5.83 -14.12
N VAL A 81 -30.00 4.76 -14.26
CA VAL A 81 -28.54 4.84 -14.27
C VAL A 81 -28.05 5.74 -15.42
N ARG A 82 -27.15 6.67 -15.09
CA ARG A 82 -26.53 7.56 -16.08
C ARG A 82 -25.48 6.78 -16.89
N ARG A 83 -25.41 7.02 -18.21
CA ARG A 83 -24.37 6.43 -19.06
C ARG A 83 -23.02 7.14 -18.82
N ASP A 84 -21.92 6.41 -18.80
CA ASP A 84 -20.58 6.99 -18.64
C ASP A 84 -20.23 7.99 -19.76
N SER A 85 -20.71 7.72 -20.98
CA SER A 85 -20.45 8.55 -22.16
C SER A 85 -20.91 10.00 -22.01
N SER A 86 -21.99 10.27 -21.27
CA SER A 86 -22.46 11.64 -21.06
C SER A 86 -21.62 12.43 -20.05
N CYS A 87 -20.85 11.76 -19.20
CA CYS A 87 -19.96 12.40 -18.23
C CYS A 87 -18.57 12.66 -18.83
N ARG A 88 -18.29 12.13 -20.02
CA ARG A 88 -16.95 12.11 -20.63
C ARG A 88 -16.45 13.49 -21.00
N GLU A 89 -17.27 14.31 -21.67
CA GLU A 89 -16.87 15.63 -22.14
C GLU A 89 -16.53 16.56 -20.97
N PHE A 90 -17.32 16.49 -19.90
CA PHE A 90 -17.07 17.25 -18.68
C PHE A 90 -15.75 16.84 -18.01
N ARG A 91 -15.50 15.53 -17.84
CA ARG A 91 -14.20 15.02 -17.34
C ARG A 91 -13.02 15.44 -18.20
N GLN A 92 -13.20 15.44 -19.52
CA GLN A 92 -12.17 15.84 -20.46
C GLN A 92 -11.85 17.33 -20.31
N MET A 93 -12.86 18.20 -20.20
CA MET A 93 -12.65 19.63 -19.93
C MET A 93 -11.87 19.87 -18.63
N LEU A 94 -12.26 19.21 -17.53
CA LEU A 94 -11.54 19.33 -16.26
C LEU A 94 -10.06 18.92 -16.42
N THR A 95 -9.82 17.80 -17.09
CA THR A 95 -8.47 17.29 -17.33
C THR A 95 -7.64 18.22 -18.22
N SER A 96 -8.21 18.70 -19.32
CA SER A 96 -7.56 19.62 -20.27
C SER A 96 -7.18 20.94 -19.63
N CYS A 97 -8.00 21.45 -18.71
CA CYS A 97 -7.72 22.67 -17.94
C CYS A 97 -6.80 22.44 -16.73
N GLY A 98 -6.39 21.19 -16.45
CA GLY A 98 -5.65 20.84 -15.23
C GLY A 98 -6.42 21.17 -13.94
N LEU A 99 -7.76 21.13 -14.00
CA LEU A 99 -8.66 21.41 -12.90
C LEU A 99 -8.92 20.16 -12.09
N TRP A 100 -8.90 20.33 -10.78
CA TRP A 100 -9.13 19.25 -9.83
C TRP A 100 -10.12 19.69 -8.78
N GLU A 101 -10.92 18.75 -8.29
CA GLU A 101 -11.88 19.03 -7.24
C GLU A 101 -11.17 19.44 -5.93
N ILE A 102 -11.61 20.57 -5.36
CA ILE A 102 -11.18 21.00 -4.04
C ILE A 102 -11.81 20.05 -3.02
N LYS A 103 -11.04 19.69 -1.98
CA LYS A 103 -11.51 18.80 -0.93
C LYS A 103 -12.81 19.32 -0.30
N HIS A 104 -13.84 18.50 -0.26
CA HIS A 104 -15.14 18.83 0.31
C HIS A 104 -15.46 18.10 1.62
N ILE A 105 -16.39 18.66 2.40
CA ILE A 105 -17.07 18.03 3.54
C ILE A 105 -18.59 18.25 3.45
N GLY A 106 -19.35 17.44 4.19
CA GLY A 106 -20.82 17.48 4.19
C GLY A 106 -21.45 16.47 3.22
N TYR A 107 -22.78 16.52 3.11
CA TYR A 107 -23.54 15.62 2.24
C TYR A 107 -23.41 16.05 0.78
N GLN A 108 -22.70 15.25 -0.02
CA GLN A 108 -22.19 15.67 -1.33
C GLN A 108 -23.23 15.67 -2.48
N TYR A 109 -24.40 15.05 -2.31
CA TYR A 109 -25.46 15.13 -3.31
C TYR A 109 -26.13 16.48 -3.17
N SER A 110 -25.82 17.36 -4.11
CA SER A 110 -26.25 18.76 -4.05
C SER A 110 -27.66 18.95 -4.57
N TRP A 111 -28.05 18.23 -5.61
CA TRP A 111 -29.37 18.35 -6.24
C TRP A 111 -30.30 17.20 -5.84
N PHE A 112 -31.57 17.52 -5.65
CA PHE A 112 -32.63 16.59 -5.27
C PHE A 112 -33.88 16.83 -6.11
N GLY A 113 -34.36 15.81 -6.80
CA GLY A 113 -35.62 15.89 -7.54
C GLY A 113 -36.45 14.62 -7.39
N ASN A 114 -37.77 14.78 -7.44
CA ASN A 114 -38.69 13.65 -7.43
C ASN A 114 -39.05 13.28 -8.88
N ARG A 115 -38.89 12.00 -9.25
CA ARG A 115 -39.19 11.47 -10.59
C ARG A 115 -39.96 10.16 -10.43
N ASN A 116 -41.21 10.13 -10.91
CA ASN A 116 -42.08 8.95 -10.82
C ASN A 116 -42.19 8.40 -9.38
N ASP A 117 -42.41 9.29 -8.41
CA ASP A 117 -42.45 8.98 -6.96
C ASP A 117 -41.14 8.42 -6.37
N GLU A 118 -40.03 8.46 -7.11
CA GLU A 118 -38.70 8.15 -6.61
C GLU A 118 -37.87 9.43 -6.36
N LEU A 119 -37.25 9.51 -5.19
CA LEU A 119 -36.27 10.53 -4.88
C LEU A 119 -34.97 10.25 -5.65
N VAL A 120 -34.62 11.16 -6.56
CA VAL A 120 -33.35 11.18 -7.28
C VAL A 120 -32.44 12.25 -6.68
N GLN A 121 -31.17 11.89 -6.46
CA GLN A 121 -30.16 12.79 -5.92
C GLN A 121 -28.93 12.79 -6.83
N CYS A 122 -28.39 13.97 -7.13
CA CYS A 122 -27.26 14.14 -8.03
C CYS A 122 -26.23 15.09 -7.42
N ARG A 123 -24.95 14.88 -7.71
CA ARG A 123 -23.89 15.84 -7.39
C ARG A 123 -23.60 16.72 -8.61
N LEU A 124 -24.33 17.82 -8.72
CA LEU A 124 -24.20 18.78 -9.83
C LEU A 124 -23.31 19.96 -9.47
N ASP A 125 -23.32 20.36 -8.20
CA ASP A 125 -22.56 21.48 -7.68
C ASP A 125 -21.19 21.02 -7.19
N ARG A 126 -20.14 21.73 -7.61
CA ARG A 126 -18.77 21.45 -7.17
C ARG A 126 -17.88 22.67 -7.21
N THR A 127 -16.71 22.54 -6.59
CA THR A 127 -15.62 23.50 -6.69
C THR A 127 -14.38 22.80 -7.18
N VAL A 128 -13.84 23.28 -8.30
CA VAL A 128 -12.63 22.75 -8.94
C VAL A 128 -11.61 23.86 -9.11
N ALA A 129 -10.32 23.55 -9.06
CA ALA A 129 -9.27 24.53 -9.19
C ALA A 129 -7.99 23.95 -9.80
N ASN A 130 -7.18 24.81 -10.41
CA ASN A 130 -5.90 24.42 -10.97
C ASN A 130 -4.80 24.32 -9.88
N SER A 131 -3.63 23.81 -10.25
CA SER A 131 -2.53 23.65 -9.29
C SER A 131 -2.05 24.97 -8.67
N ALA A 132 -2.06 26.07 -9.43
CA ALA A 132 -1.66 27.38 -8.95
C ALA A 132 -2.59 27.88 -7.84
N TRP A 133 -3.89 27.57 -7.91
CA TRP A 133 -4.83 27.87 -6.84
C TRP A 133 -4.53 27.10 -5.57
N ILE A 134 -4.29 25.80 -5.68
CA ILE A 134 -3.97 24.94 -4.53
C ILE A 134 -2.67 25.41 -3.85
N GLU A 135 -1.75 25.99 -4.60
CA GLU A 135 -0.53 26.59 -4.05
C GLU A 135 -0.79 27.90 -3.31
N LEU A 136 -1.67 28.74 -3.85
CA LEU A 136 -2.04 30.02 -3.26
C LEU A 136 -2.91 29.83 -2.00
N PHE A 137 -3.78 28.82 -2.00
CA PHE A 137 -4.71 28.49 -0.93
C PHE A 137 -4.63 27.00 -0.55
N PRO A 138 -3.53 26.53 0.06
CA PRO A 138 -3.32 25.11 0.37
C PRO A 138 -4.27 24.57 1.45
N GLN A 139 -4.98 25.46 2.11
CA GLN A 139 -5.95 25.16 3.15
C GLN A 139 -7.40 25.29 2.66
N ALA A 140 -7.60 25.56 1.37
CA ALA A 140 -8.93 25.74 0.82
C ALA A 140 -9.78 24.47 0.98
N GLN A 141 -11.04 24.66 1.32
CA GLN A 141 -12.01 23.59 1.54
C GLN A 141 -13.40 24.03 1.09
N THR A 142 -14.15 23.09 0.54
CA THR A 142 -15.56 23.27 0.19
C THR A 142 -16.45 22.56 1.20
N THR A 143 -17.57 23.16 1.60
CA THR A 143 -18.56 22.51 2.47
C THR A 143 -19.92 22.53 1.78
N TYR A 144 -20.53 21.35 1.65
CA TYR A 144 -21.93 21.21 1.29
C TYR A 144 -22.77 21.49 2.52
N LEU A 145 -23.56 22.57 2.47
CA LEU A 145 -24.46 22.97 3.55
C LEU A 145 -25.78 22.21 3.44
N GLN A 146 -26.51 22.17 4.54
CA GLN A 146 -27.85 21.56 4.55
C GLN A 146 -28.79 22.33 3.62
N LYS A 147 -29.52 21.56 2.82
CA LYS A 147 -30.63 22.04 2.00
C LYS A 147 -31.73 22.60 2.92
N ILE A 148 -32.21 23.81 2.65
CA ILE A 148 -33.32 24.42 3.40
C ILE A 148 -34.54 24.61 2.49
N CYS A 149 -34.40 25.35 1.38
CA CYS A 149 -35.53 25.79 0.57
C CYS A 149 -35.37 25.66 -0.96
N SER A 150 -34.17 25.36 -1.46
CA SER A 150 -33.92 25.07 -2.89
C SER A 150 -33.86 23.56 -3.09
N ASP A 151 -34.06 23.09 -4.32
CA ASP A 151 -33.72 21.73 -4.75
C ASP A 151 -32.20 21.47 -4.78
N HIS A 152 -31.38 22.50 -4.63
CA HIS A 152 -29.93 22.43 -4.43
C HIS A 152 -29.49 22.70 -2.98
N SER A 153 -28.41 22.03 -2.57
CA SER A 153 -27.65 22.29 -1.35
C SER A 153 -26.58 23.36 -1.61
N PRO A 154 -26.50 24.44 -0.79
CA PRO A 154 -25.50 25.47 -0.99
C PRO A 154 -24.07 24.99 -0.79
N LEU A 155 -23.13 25.55 -1.56
CA LEU A 155 -21.70 25.37 -1.37
C LEU A 155 -21.08 26.59 -0.70
N ILE A 156 -20.24 26.36 0.32
CA ILE A 156 -19.37 27.40 0.88
C ILE A 156 -17.90 27.02 0.69
N ASN A 157 -17.13 27.93 0.12
CA ASN A 157 -15.70 27.76 -0.11
C ASN A 157 -14.92 28.59 0.92
N SER A 158 -14.23 27.92 1.84
CA SER A 158 -13.29 28.55 2.76
C SER A 158 -11.91 28.58 2.12
N LEU A 159 -11.33 29.77 1.96
CA LEU A 159 -10.03 29.95 1.29
C LEU A 159 -8.84 29.85 2.25
N MET A 160 -9.07 30.16 3.52
CA MET A 160 -8.06 30.11 4.58
C MET A 160 -8.49 29.14 5.66
N GLY A 161 -7.67 28.12 5.90
CA GLY A 161 -7.69 27.37 7.14
C GLY A 161 -6.99 28.18 8.23
N MET A 162 -7.24 27.84 9.49
CA MET A 162 -6.48 28.40 10.61
C MET A 162 -4.98 28.16 10.36
N ASN A 163 -4.16 29.20 10.51
CA ASN A 163 -2.73 29.14 10.22
C ASN A 163 -2.02 28.20 11.20
N TRP A 164 -1.37 27.14 10.71
CA TRP A 164 -0.48 26.30 11.53
C TRP A 164 0.82 25.96 10.81
N LYS A 165 1.91 25.88 11.58
CA LYS A 165 3.23 25.45 11.10
C LYS A 165 3.19 23.95 10.79
N SER A 166 3.32 23.59 9.52
CA SER A 166 3.52 22.18 9.13
C SER A 166 4.83 21.67 9.74
N TRP A 167 4.76 20.65 10.60
CA TRP A 167 5.94 19.88 10.96
C TRP A 167 6.34 19.03 9.76
N ALA A 168 7.37 19.46 9.03
CA ALA A 168 7.94 18.67 7.95
C ALA A 168 8.68 17.47 8.56
N GLY A 169 7.95 16.37 8.81
CA GLY A 169 8.55 15.12 9.27
C GLY A 169 9.64 14.62 8.33
N PHE A 170 10.66 13.99 8.90
CA PHE A 170 11.73 13.35 8.13
C PHE A 170 11.14 12.31 7.17
N LYS A 171 11.53 12.38 5.89
CA LYS A 171 11.20 11.36 4.89
C LYS A 171 12.47 10.92 4.20
N TYR A 172 12.70 9.61 4.20
CA TYR A 172 13.82 8.99 3.52
C TYR A 172 13.62 9.05 2.00
N ASP A 173 14.66 9.43 1.27
CA ASP A 173 14.69 9.46 -0.19
C ASP A 173 15.68 8.39 -0.67
N LYS A 174 15.18 7.45 -1.48
CA LYS A 174 15.97 6.28 -1.90
C LYS A 174 17.20 6.67 -2.73
N ARG A 175 17.18 7.83 -3.39
CA ARG A 175 18.29 8.33 -4.20
C ARG A 175 19.52 8.66 -3.37
N TRP A 176 19.38 8.89 -2.06
CA TRP A 176 20.52 9.18 -1.19
C TRP A 176 21.56 8.06 -1.17
N VAL A 177 21.14 6.79 -1.33
CA VAL A 177 22.05 5.64 -1.40
C VAL A 177 23.10 5.78 -2.51
N HIS A 178 22.75 6.46 -3.60
CA HIS A 178 23.62 6.62 -4.76
C HIS A 178 24.41 7.93 -4.75
N ARG A 179 24.24 8.76 -3.71
CA ARG A 179 25.01 10.00 -3.56
C ARG A 179 26.32 9.72 -2.84
N GLU A 180 27.38 10.35 -3.33
CA GLU A 180 28.71 10.28 -2.75
C GLU A 180 28.69 10.65 -1.26
N GLY A 181 29.38 9.85 -0.44
CA GLY A 181 29.50 10.04 1.00
C GLY A 181 28.29 9.64 1.84
N PHE A 182 27.15 9.21 1.24
CA PHE A 182 25.99 8.75 2.01
C PHE A 182 26.22 7.38 2.66
N THR A 183 26.81 6.43 1.93
CA THR A 183 27.14 5.09 2.43
C THR A 183 28.14 5.17 3.59
N ASP A 184 29.16 6.02 3.46
CA ASP A 184 30.19 6.22 4.49
C ASP A 184 29.64 6.93 5.73
N LEU A 185 28.67 7.83 5.56
CA LEU A 185 27.93 8.42 6.67
C LEU A 185 27.17 7.34 7.45
N MET A 186 26.46 6.45 6.76
CA MET A 186 25.70 5.37 7.40
C MET A 186 26.61 4.37 8.10
N ALA A 187 27.70 3.95 7.45
CA ALA A 187 28.69 3.05 8.05
C ALA A 187 29.27 3.66 9.35
N ARG A 188 29.71 4.93 9.32
CA ARG A 188 30.24 5.61 10.52
C ARG A 188 29.20 5.72 11.63
N PHE A 189 27.97 6.12 11.29
CA PHE A 189 26.89 6.26 12.27
C PHE A 189 26.59 4.94 12.99
N TRP A 190 26.47 3.84 12.24
CA TRP A 190 26.14 2.53 12.80
C TRP A 190 27.30 1.91 13.57
N SER A 191 28.55 2.13 13.14
CA SER A 191 29.73 1.71 13.91
C SER A 191 29.86 2.45 15.25
N GLN A 192 29.55 3.75 15.30
CA GLN A 192 29.59 4.54 16.53
C GLN A 192 28.45 4.18 17.50
N THR A 193 27.27 3.85 16.98
CA THR A 193 26.11 3.46 17.80
C THR A 193 26.11 1.99 18.25
N ALA A 194 26.93 1.14 17.62
CA ALA A 194 27.16 -0.24 18.07
C ALA A 194 27.92 -0.30 19.41
N ALA A 195 28.75 0.70 19.71
CA ALA A 195 29.49 0.81 20.97
C ALA A 195 28.61 1.23 22.18
N ASN A 196 27.39 1.74 21.93
CA ASN A 196 26.44 2.14 22.96
C ASN A 196 25.31 1.09 23.07
N THR A 197 25.45 0.18 24.03
CA THR A 197 24.51 -0.92 24.32
C THR A 197 23.26 -0.48 25.06
N GLU A 198 23.27 0.69 25.71
CA GLU A 198 22.15 1.18 26.55
C GLU A 198 21.02 1.86 25.76
N SER A 199 21.27 2.25 24.51
CA SER A 199 20.27 2.98 23.71
C SER A 199 19.28 2.03 23.03
N SER A 200 17.99 2.35 23.14
CA SER A 200 16.92 1.59 22.48
C SER A 200 17.00 1.72 20.95
N MET A 201 16.51 0.71 20.22
CA MET A 201 16.47 0.75 18.75
C MET A 201 15.76 2.00 18.22
N MET A 202 14.72 2.48 18.92
CA MET A 202 13.97 3.67 18.53
C MET A 202 14.79 4.95 18.62
N GLU A 203 15.63 5.09 19.63
CA GLU A 203 16.58 6.20 19.76
C GLU A 203 17.66 6.16 18.69
N LYS A 204 18.19 4.97 18.37
CA LYS A 204 19.14 4.77 17.27
C LYS A 204 18.54 5.22 15.94
N ILE A 205 17.28 4.85 15.67
CA ILE A 205 16.55 5.29 14.47
C ILE A 205 16.33 6.82 14.49
N ALA A 206 15.92 7.41 15.62
CA ALA A 206 15.71 8.85 15.73
C ALA A 206 17.00 9.65 15.49
N SER A 207 18.12 9.19 16.07
CA SER A 207 19.44 9.76 15.86
C SER A 207 19.90 9.63 14.41
N CYS A 208 19.69 8.47 13.79
CA CYS A 208 19.99 8.23 12.37
C CYS A 208 19.25 9.22 11.46
N ARG A 209 17.95 9.45 11.71
CA ARG A 209 17.15 10.44 10.98
C ARG A 209 17.72 11.85 11.12
N LYS A 210 18.21 12.21 12.31
CA LYS A 210 18.82 13.52 12.59
C LYS A 210 20.12 13.69 11.80
N GLU A 211 20.99 12.67 11.77
CA GLU A 211 22.23 12.69 11.00
C GLU A 211 21.99 12.78 9.50
N ILE A 212 21.07 11.98 8.95
CA ILE A 212 20.69 12.07 7.54
C ILE A 212 20.12 13.46 7.20
N SER A 213 19.33 14.04 8.11
CA SER A 213 18.77 15.39 7.93
C SER A 213 19.84 16.48 7.94
N GLN A 214 20.89 16.33 8.76
CA GLN A 214 22.03 17.24 8.79
C GLN A 214 22.87 17.11 7.53
N TRP A 215 23.23 15.89 7.14
CA TRP A 215 23.94 15.61 5.89
C TRP A 215 23.20 16.19 4.68
N LYS A 216 21.88 15.98 4.60
CA LYS A 216 21.03 16.56 3.55
C LYS A 216 21.12 18.09 3.49
N ARG A 217 21.20 18.78 4.64
CA ARG A 217 21.34 20.24 4.67
C ARG A 217 22.71 20.70 4.19
N ARG A 218 23.77 19.95 4.50
CA ARG A 218 25.15 20.25 4.10
C ARG A 218 25.42 19.96 2.62
N CYS A 219 24.81 18.91 2.06
CA CYS A 219 25.07 18.44 0.69
C CYS A 219 24.14 19.03 -0.39
N LYS A 220 23.50 20.20 -0.16
CA LYS A 220 22.70 20.85 -1.22
C LYS A 220 23.61 21.53 -2.24
N PRO A 221 23.37 21.25 -3.53
CA PRO A 221 22.35 22.03 -4.25
C PRO A 221 21.04 21.25 -4.43
N SER A 222 19.92 21.97 -4.53
CA SER A 222 18.70 21.41 -5.10
C SER A 222 19.01 20.88 -6.50
N SER A 223 18.47 19.73 -6.92
CA SER A 223 18.59 19.29 -8.32
C SER A 223 18.18 20.41 -9.28
N ALA A 224 17.18 21.22 -8.92
CA ALA A 224 16.79 22.43 -9.66
C ALA A 224 17.90 23.51 -9.76
N VAL A 225 18.70 23.71 -8.71
CA VAL A 225 19.83 24.66 -8.72
C VAL A 225 20.98 24.10 -9.56
N ARG A 226 21.24 22.79 -9.48
CA ARG A 226 22.26 22.15 -10.31
C ARG A 226 21.87 22.10 -11.78
N ILE A 227 20.58 21.95 -12.09
CA ILE A 227 20.04 22.06 -13.46
C ILE A 227 20.29 23.48 -14.01
N GLN A 228 19.99 24.52 -13.24
CA GLN A 228 20.26 25.92 -13.63
C GLN A 228 21.76 26.18 -13.84
N GLU A 229 22.61 25.68 -12.94
CA GLU A 229 24.07 25.79 -13.05
C GLU A 229 24.60 25.08 -14.31
N LEU A 230 24.14 23.86 -14.57
CA LEU A 230 24.56 23.11 -15.76
C LEU A 230 24.06 23.76 -17.05
N GLN A 231 22.86 24.35 -17.06
CA GLN A 231 22.36 25.15 -18.18
C GLN A 231 23.26 26.36 -18.44
N PHE A 232 23.68 27.09 -17.39
CA PHE A 232 24.60 28.22 -17.51
C PHE A 232 25.98 27.78 -18.02
N ARG A 233 26.53 26.68 -17.48
CA ARG A 233 27.82 26.13 -17.93
C ARG A 233 27.80 25.66 -19.38
N ILE A 234 26.68 25.09 -19.86
CA ILE A 234 26.49 24.71 -21.26
C ILE A 234 26.50 25.95 -22.16
N ASP A 235 25.82 27.03 -21.76
CA ASP A 235 25.78 28.29 -22.50
C ASP A 235 27.18 28.93 -22.58
N ALA A 236 27.90 28.96 -21.44
CA ALA A 236 29.28 29.45 -21.38
C ALA A 236 30.25 28.61 -22.25
N ALA A 237 30.17 27.28 -22.18
CA ALA A 237 31.01 26.38 -22.99
C ALA A 237 30.72 26.49 -24.49
N THR A 238 29.48 26.83 -24.88
CA THR A 238 29.10 27.05 -26.28
C THR A 238 29.72 28.33 -26.84
N ARG A 239 29.96 29.33 -25.98
CA ARG A 239 30.55 30.63 -26.35
C ARG A 239 32.07 30.69 -26.19
N GLN A 240 32.69 29.62 -25.68
CA GLN A 240 34.13 29.56 -25.42
C GLN A 240 34.92 29.39 -26.72
N ILE A 241 36.03 30.12 -26.84
CA ILE A 241 37.00 29.99 -27.94
C ILE A 241 38.36 29.65 -27.32
N PRO A 242 39.03 28.56 -27.76
CA PRO A 242 38.58 27.60 -28.76
C PRO A 242 37.42 26.73 -28.26
N PHE A 243 36.53 26.35 -29.19
CA PHE A 243 35.36 25.53 -28.90
C PHE A 243 35.75 24.11 -28.49
N ASN A 244 35.26 23.64 -27.34
CA ASN A 244 35.51 22.29 -26.84
C ASN A 244 34.24 21.41 -26.95
N PRO A 245 34.11 20.59 -28.01
CA PRO A 245 32.93 19.74 -28.22
C PRO A 245 32.79 18.62 -27.18
N GLN A 246 33.89 18.13 -26.61
CA GLN A 246 33.87 17.06 -25.63
C GLN A 246 33.30 17.55 -24.29
N LEU A 247 33.72 18.74 -23.85
CA LEU A 247 33.17 19.39 -22.65
C LEU A 247 31.65 19.60 -22.76
N LEU A 248 31.17 20.05 -23.92
CA LEU A 248 29.74 20.27 -24.17
C LEU A 248 28.94 18.94 -24.09
N LYS A 249 29.50 17.86 -24.64
CA LYS A 249 28.89 16.52 -24.59
C LYS A 249 28.78 16.01 -23.15
N ASP A 250 29.84 16.19 -22.35
CA ASP A 250 29.87 15.76 -20.95
C ASP A 250 28.90 16.57 -20.07
N LEU A 251 28.85 17.90 -20.26
CA LEU A 251 27.89 18.77 -19.55
C LEU A 251 26.42 18.42 -19.88
N ARG A 252 26.11 18.13 -21.15
CA ARG A 252 24.76 17.69 -21.57
C ARG A 252 24.38 16.34 -20.96
N LYS A 253 25.34 15.41 -20.86
CA LYS A 253 25.15 14.10 -20.21
C LYS A 253 24.86 14.28 -18.72
N GLU A 254 25.60 15.16 -18.05
CA GLU A 254 25.38 15.48 -16.64
C GLU A 254 24.01 16.14 -16.40
N LEU A 255 23.61 17.08 -17.28
CA LEU A 255 22.29 17.73 -17.20
C LEU A 255 21.14 16.73 -17.36
N ASN A 256 21.23 15.82 -18.33
CA ASN A 256 20.22 14.77 -18.53
C ASN A 256 20.13 13.83 -17.31
N HIS A 257 21.27 13.53 -16.66
CA HIS A 257 21.30 12.73 -15.45
C HIS A 257 20.58 13.43 -14.28
N GLU A 258 20.80 14.74 -14.08
CA GLU A 258 20.08 15.52 -13.04
C GLU A 258 18.58 15.61 -13.31
N TYR A 259 18.16 15.79 -14.57
CA TYR A 259 16.73 15.75 -14.94
C TYR A 259 16.09 14.40 -14.62
N TYR A 260 16.76 13.30 -14.95
CA TYR A 260 16.27 11.95 -14.63
C TYR A 260 16.15 11.73 -13.11
N GLN A 261 17.10 12.23 -12.32
CA GLN A 261 17.00 12.17 -10.85
C GLN A 261 15.83 12.99 -10.30
N GLU A 262 15.54 14.16 -10.87
CA GLU A 262 14.41 15.00 -10.47
C GLU A 262 13.07 14.36 -10.84
N GLU A 263 12.98 13.74 -12.01
CA GLU A 263 11.80 12.97 -12.42
C GLU A 263 11.51 11.80 -11.47
N GLN A 264 12.52 10.99 -11.13
CA GLN A 264 12.36 9.89 -10.16
C GLN A 264 11.85 10.36 -8.80
N PHE A 265 12.31 11.52 -8.31
CA PHE A 265 11.86 12.10 -7.05
C PHE A 265 10.37 12.43 -7.05
N TRP A 266 9.91 13.05 -8.12
CA TRP A 266 8.52 13.46 -8.25
C TRP A 266 7.61 12.28 -8.56
N SER A 267 8.08 11.29 -9.32
CA SER A 267 7.42 9.99 -9.48
C SER A 267 7.19 9.31 -8.14
N GLN A 268 8.24 9.14 -7.32
CA GLN A 268 8.13 8.52 -5.98
C GLN A 268 7.14 9.27 -5.08
N LYS A 269 7.14 10.60 -5.12
CA LYS A 269 6.22 11.43 -4.33
C LYS A 269 4.78 11.41 -4.83
N SER A 270 4.56 11.32 -6.13
CA SER A 270 3.22 11.35 -6.73
C SER A 270 2.43 10.06 -6.46
N ARG A 271 3.12 8.92 -6.26
CA ARG A 271 2.52 7.57 -6.16
C ARG A 271 1.71 7.16 -7.39
N VAL A 272 1.87 7.85 -8.53
CA VAL A 272 1.24 7.48 -9.80
C VAL A 272 2.08 6.40 -10.46
N THR A 273 1.56 5.17 -10.52
CA THR A 273 2.26 4.00 -11.09
C THR A 273 1.98 3.79 -12.59
N TRP A 274 1.15 4.62 -13.20
CA TRP A 274 0.54 4.33 -14.52
C TRP A 274 1.09 5.15 -15.69
N PHE A 275 2.12 5.96 -15.45
CA PHE A 275 2.73 6.77 -16.50
C PHE A 275 4.16 6.30 -16.74
N ASN A 276 4.37 5.48 -17.77
CA ASN A 276 5.70 5.16 -18.28
C ASN A 276 5.77 5.57 -19.75
N GLU A 277 6.63 6.56 -19.99
CA GLU A 277 7.14 7.08 -21.27
C GLU A 277 6.16 7.95 -22.08
N GLY A 278 6.29 9.28 -21.91
CA GLY A 278 5.59 10.26 -22.73
C GLY A 278 5.49 11.65 -22.11
N ASP A 279 6.59 12.40 -22.17
CA ASP A 279 6.74 13.84 -21.96
C ASP A 279 7.17 14.37 -20.57
N LYS A 280 8.17 15.25 -20.60
CA LYS A 280 9.06 15.71 -19.51
C LYS A 280 8.37 16.66 -18.51
N ASN A 281 7.21 16.31 -17.99
CA ASN A 281 6.39 17.25 -17.24
C ASN A 281 6.52 17.06 -15.72
N THR A 282 7.62 17.56 -15.14
CA THR A 282 7.76 17.68 -13.67
C THR A 282 6.58 18.47 -13.08
N LYS A 283 6.01 19.46 -13.79
CA LYS A 283 4.84 20.23 -13.32
C LYS A 283 3.61 19.35 -13.08
N PHE A 284 3.37 18.35 -13.93
CA PHE A 284 2.28 17.37 -13.71
C PHE A 284 2.48 16.62 -12.40
N PHE A 285 3.66 16.03 -12.18
CA PHE A 285 3.94 15.29 -10.93
C PHE A 285 3.93 16.20 -9.70
N HIS A 286 4.39 17.45 -9.83
CA HIS A 286 4.30 18.47 -8.80
C HIS A 286 2.83 18.77 -8.46
N ALA A 287 1.99 19.03 -9.47
CA ALA A 287 0.56 19.31 -9.31
C ALA A 287 -0.16 18.11 -8.67
N THR A 288 0.04 16.91 -9.19
CA THR A 288 -0.56 15.67 -8.67
C THR A 288 -0.11 15.38 -7.24
N THR A 289 1.18 15.59 -6.90
CA THR A 289 1.68 15.43 -5.53
C THR A 289 1.06 16.46 -4.59
N LYS A 290 0.95 17.73 -5.01
CA LYS A 290 0.37 18.81 -4.21
C LYS A 290 -1.11 18.56 -3.96
N ASN A 291 -1.86 18.17 -4.98
CA ASN A 291 -3.27 17.80 -4.87
C ASN A 291 -3.46 16.57 -3.97
N ARG A 292 -2.69 15.50 -4.18
CA ARG A 292 -2.73 14.31 -3.33
C ARG A 292 -2.46 14.63 -1.86
N ARG A 293 -1.63 15.63 -1.55
CA ARG A 293 -1.42 16.12 -0.18
C ARG A 293 -2.63 16.86 0.36
N ALA A 294 -3.27 17.70 -0.44
CA ALA A 294 -4.50 18.40 -0.07
C ALA A 294 -5.65 17.40 0.18
N GLN A 295 -5.88 16.45 -0.72
CA GLN A 295 -6.92 15.41 -0.59
C GLN A 295 -6.70 14.49 0.61
N ASN A 296 -5.48 13.97 0.79
CA ASN A 296 -5.16 13.02 1.87
C ASN A 296 -4.96 13.69 3.24
N ARG A 297 -5.10 15.01 3.34
CA ARG A 297 -4.98 15.67 4.64
C ARG A 297 -6.14 15.26 5.53
N ILE A 298 -5.88 14.57 6.63
CA ILE A 298 -6.91 14.21 7.61
C ILE A 298 -7.39 15.52 8.24
N GLN A 299 -8.67 15.85 8.05
CA GLN A 299 -9.30 17.08 8.54
C GLN A 299 -10.14 16.85 9.79
N LYS A 300 -10.65 15.62 9.94
CA LYS A 300 -11.53 15.23 11.03
C LYS A 300 -11.25 13.79 11.42
N LEU A 301 -11.27 13.53 12.72
CA LEU A 301 -11.39 12.20 13.29
C LEU A 301 -12.56 12.23 14.27
N ILE A 302 -13.30 11.14 14.32
CA ILE A 302 -14.37 10.92 15.29
C ILE A 302 -13.82 9.94 16.31
N ASP A 303 -13.95 10.27 17.59
CA ASP A 303 -13.55 9.35 18.66
C ASP A 303 -14.63 8.29 18.93
N ASP A 304 -14.33 7.35 19.84
CA ASP A 304 -15.25 6.27 20.22
C ASP A 304 -16.55 6.79 20.86
N ASP A 305 -16.54 8.03 21.38
CA ASP A 305 -17.69 8.71 22.00
C ASP A 305 -18.53 9.52 20.99
N GLY A 306 -18.15 9.51 19.70
CA GLY A 306 -18.84 10.22 18.63
C GLY A 306 -18.50 11.72 18.53
N ASN A 307 -17.51 12.22 19.28
CA ASN A 307 -17.09 13.61 19.22
C ASN A 307 -16.22 13.88 17.99
N GLU A 308 -16.44 15.05 17.39
CA GLU A 308 -15.74 15.46 16.18
C GLU A 308 -14.51 16.31 16.49
N TRP A 309 -13.33 15.83 16.13
CA TRP A 309 -12.07 16.53 16.34
C TRP A 309 -11.54 17.06 15.01
N LEU A 310 -11.18 18.34 14.96
CA LEU A 310 -10.87 19.05 13.71
C LEU A 310 -9.43 19.60 13.65
N THR A 311 -8.73 19.70 14.79
CA THR A 311 -7.39 20.29 14.84
C THR A 311 -6.28 19.22 14.80
N ASP A 312 -5.20 19.44 14.04
CA ASP A 312 -4.09 18.47 13.89
C ASP A 312 -3.55 17.93 15.24
N ALA A 313 -3.52 18.76 16.30
CA ALA A 313 -3.10 18.33 17.64
C ALA A 313 -4.09 17.37 18.31
N GLN A 314 -5.39 17.61 18.16
CA GLN A 314 -6.44 16.72 18.66
C GLN A 314 -6.52 15.45 17.80
N LEU A 315 -6.43 15.58 16.47
CA LEU A 315 -6.36 14.45 15.54
C LEU A 315 -5.21 13.50 15.89
N GLY A 316 -4.03 14.06 16.21
CA GLY A 316 -2.87 13.29 16.66
C GLY A 316 -3.14 12.49 17.93
N LYS A 317 -3.78 13.11 18.93
CA LYS A 317 -4.14 12.43 20.19
C LYS A 317 -5.17 11.32 19.98
N VAL A 318 -6.19 11.56 19.15
CA VAL A 318 -7.22 10.55 18.84
C VAL A 318 -6.60 9.36 18.10
N ALA A 319 -5.76 9.61 17.09
CA ALA A 319 -5.04 8.57 16.38
C ALA A 319 -4.09 7.78 17.30
N GLU A 320 -3.35 8.48 18.16
CA GLU A 320 -2.47 7.86 19.15
C GLU A 320 -3.26 6.95 20.11
N ALA A 321 -4.37 7.45 20.67
CA ALA A 321 -5.23 6.68 21.56
C ALA A 321 -5.81 5.43 20.86
N TYR A 322 -6.31 5.59 19.63
CA TYR A 322 -6.83 4.48 18.82
C TYR A 322 -5.76 3.40 18.57
N PHE A 323 -4.57 3.78 18.08
CA PHE A 323 -3.53 2.80 17.80
C PHE A 323 -2.93 2.21 19.07
N ARG A 324 -2.85 2.99 20.15
CA ARG A 324 -2.44 2.46 21.46
C ARG A 324 -3.42 1.39 21.92
N LYS A 325 -4.73 1.60 21.78
CA LYS A 325 -5.77 0.59 22.08
C LYS A 325 -5.68 -0.62 21.14
N LEU A 326 -5.52 -0.39 19.82
CA LEU A 326 -5.41 -1.46 18.82
C LEU A 326 -4.21 -2.39 19.09
N PHE A 327 -3.06 -1.81 19.44
CA PHE A 327 -1.82 -2.55 19.68
C PHE A 327 -1.60 -2.94 21.14
N ALA A 328 -2.43 -2.44 22.07
CA ALA A 328 -2.51 -2.92 23.45
C ALA A 328 -3.56 -4.02 23.63
N SER A 329 -4.34 -4.35 22.59
CA SER A 329 -5.28 -5.47 22.62
C SER A 329 -4.50 -6.78 22.74
N GLU A 330 -4.65 -7.43 23.89
CA GLU A 330 -4.17 -8.78 24.17
C GLU A 330 -4.80 -9.84 23.23
N ASP A 331 -5.77 -9.52 22.37
CA ASP A 331 -6.52 -10.54 21.62
C ASP A 331 -5.86 -10.97 20.29
N ILE A 332 -5.33 -10.05 19.48
CA ILE A 332 -4.85 -10.38 18.12
C ILE A 332 -3.54 -11.18 18.14
N GLY A 333 -2.65 -10.81 19.07
CA GLY A 333 -1.39 -11.53 19.29
C GLY A 333 -1.63 -12.96 19.77
N TYR A 334 -2.54 -13.14 20.73
CA TYR A 334 -2.86 -14.46 21.28
C TYR A 334 -3.61 -15.34 20.29
N GLN A 335 -4.55 -14.81 19.50
CA GLN A 335 -5.22 -15.58 18.44
C GLN A 335 -4.24 -16.08 17.38
N SER A 336 -3.31 -15.22 16.93
CA SER A 336 -2.29 -15.60 15.95
C SER A 336 -1.30 -16.64 16.51
N ILE A 337 -0.91 -16.51 17.78
CA ILE A 337 -0.06 -17.48 18.47
C ILE A 337 -0.81 -18.81 18.68
N HIS A 338 -2.10 -18.75 18.99
CA HIS A 338 -2.96 -19.92 19.16
C HIS A 338 -3.12 -20.69 17.84
N GLU A 339 -3.35 -20.01 16.72
CA GLU A 339 -3.41 -20.65 15.39
C GLU A 339 -2.08 -21.30 14.99
N ALA A 340 -0.94 -20.70 15.36
CA ALA A 340 0.38 -21.26 15.11
C ALA A 340 0.75 -22.43 16.04
N GLN A 341 -0.04 -22.70 17.08
CA GLN A 341 0.29 -23.67 18.12
C GLN A 341 0.43 -25.10 17.56
N ASP A 342 -0.47 -25.51 16.67
CA ASP A 342 -0.41 -26.83 16.01
C ASP A 342 0.87 -26.99 15.20
N LEU A 343 1.25 -25.95 14.44
CA LEU A 343 2.46 -25.93 13.64
C LEU A 343 3.72 -26.08 14.51
N ILE A 344 3.76 -25.32 15.61
CA ILE A 344 4.88 -25.36 16.54
C ILE A 344 4.96 -26.74 17.20
N LYS A 345 3.84 -27.29 17.69
CA LYS A 345 3.80 -28.62 18.33
C LYS A 345 4.30 -29.75 17.41
N GLN A 346 4.00 -29.70 16.12
CA GLN A 346 4.49 -30.70 15.17
C GLN A 346 5.94 -30.47 14.71
N GLY A 347 6.43 -29.24 14.85
CA GLY A 347 7.71 -28.78 14.33
C GLY A 347 8.87 -28.80 15.31
N ILE A 348 8.60 -28.78 16.61
CA ILE A 348 9.62 -28.70 17.66
C ILE A 348 10.08 -30.09 18.13
N ARG A 349 11.34 -30.16 18.55
CA ARG A 349 11.90 -31.25 19.33
C ARG A 349 12.65 -30.68 20.53
N VAL A 350 12.58 -31.35 21.68
CA VAL A 350 13.40 -31.00 22.84
C VAL A 350 14.82 -31.53 22.63
N VAL A 351 15.81 -30.65 22.77
CA VAL A 351 17.22 -30.99 22.86
C VAL A 351 17.54 -31.20 24.34
N ILE A 352 17.95 -32.41 24.69
CA ILE A 352 18.20 -32.81 26.07
C ILE A 352 19.50 -32.17 26.56
N GLY A 353 19.38 -31.29 27.57
CA GLY A 353 20.49 -30.78 28.34
C GLY A 353 20.75 -31.74 29.51
N ASN A 354 20.20 -31.39 30.68
CA ASN A 354 20.26 -32.20 31.90
C ASN A 354 19.04 -33.09 32.11
N GLY A 355 18.04 -33.02 31.22
CA GLY A 355 16.83 -33.84 31.25
C GLY A 355 15.87 -33.52 32.40
N ALA A 356 16.13 -32.47 33.19
CA ALA A 356 15.36 -32.18 34.41
C ALA A 356 14.00 -31.53 34.12
N SER A 357 13.84 -30.94 32.94
CA SER A 357 12.61 -30.24 32.51
C SER A 357 11.83 -30.98 31.43
N THR A 358 12.35 -32.12 30.95
CA THR A 358 11.73 -32.89 29.86
C THR A 358 11.01 -34.11 30.41
N ASN A 359 9.71 -34.18 30.21
CA ASN A 359 8.89 -35.34 30.58
C ASN A 359 9.08 -36.48 29.58
N ILE A 360 9.34 -37.69 30.08
CA ILE A 360 9.63 -38.88 29.25
C ILE A 360 8.47 -39.19 28.28
N TRP A 361 7.24 -39.00 28.74
CA TRP A 361 6.02 -39.50 28.09
C TRP A 361 5.34 -38.45 27.23
N LYS A 362 5.35 -37.18 27.67
CA LYS A 362 4.56 -36.09 27.07
C LYS A 362 5.35 -35.23 26.09
N ASP A 363 6.63 -35.01 26.36
CA ASP A 363 7.40 -34.01 25.60
C ASP A 363 7.99 -34.61 24.32
N PRO A 364 8.11 -33.83 23.24
CA PRO A 364 8.58 -34.32 21.94
C PRO A 364 10.11 -34.37 21.91
N TRP A 365 10.74 -35.35 22.55
CA TRP A 365 12.21 -35.42 22.66
C TRP A 365 12.85 -36.57 21.88
N ILE A 366 12.06 -37.54 21.40
CA ILE A 366 12.55 -38.61 20.53
C ILE A 366 12.53 -38.18 19.07
N SER A 367 13.57 -38.58 18.33
CA SER A 367 13.86 -38.24 16.93
C SER A 367 12.90 -38.82 15.89
N SER A 368 11.63 -39.08 16.23
CA SER A 368 10.59 -39.43 15.27
C SER A 368 10.16 -38.20 14.46
N LYS A 369 9.49 -38.39 13.31
CA LYS A 369 8.89 -37.31 12.51
C LYS A 369 7.37 -37.48 12.48
N PRO A 370 6.58 -36.61 13.14
CA PRO A 370 6.99 -35.56 14.07
C PRO A 370 7.59 -36.12 15.37
N ALA A 371 8.36 -35.30 16.09
CA ALA A 371 8.98 -35.69 17.36
C ALA A 371 7.90 -35.92 18.43
N LYS A 372 8.07 -36.98 19.22
CA LYS A 372 7.08 -37.42 20.23
C LYS A 372 7.79 -37.88 21.50
N GLY A 373 7.02 -37.97 22.58
CA GLY A 373 7.44 -38.67 23.79
C GLY A 373 7.45 -40.19 23.57
N VAL A 374 7.89 -40.94 24.57
CA VAL A 374 7.87 -42.39 24.50
C VAL A 374 6.43 -42.90 24.56
N LEU A 375 5.98 -43.61 23.53
CA LEU A 375 4.60 -44.11 23.40
C LEU A 375 4.45 -45.58 23.78
N SER A 376 5.55 -46.35 23.84
CA SER A 376 5.53 -47.79 24.04
C SER A 376 6.50 -48.21 25.14
N THR A 377 5.99 -48.95 26.12
CA THR A 377 6.78 -49.65 27.14
C THR A 377 6.76 -51.16 26.87
N ARG A 378 7.78 -51.89 27.33
CA ARG A 378 7.66 -53.37 27.38
C ARG A 378 6.61 -53.75 28.41
N MET A 379 6.02 -54.95 28.29
CA MET A 379 5.22 -55.51 29.39
C MET A 379 6.12 -55.66 30.62
N LEU A 380 5.89 -54.80 31.62
CA LEU A 380 6.66 -54.82 32.86
C LEU A 380 6.25 -56.05 33.70
N PRO A 381 7.19 -56.77 34.33
CA PRO A 381 6.86 -57.77 35.34
C PRO A 381 6.10 -57.12 36.52
N GLN A 382 5.16 -57.86 37.14
CA GLN A 382 4.28 -57.35 38.22
C GLN A 382 5.02 -56.59 39.35
N GLY A 383 6.27 -56.92 39.66
CA GLY A 383 7.09 -56.25 40.68
C GLY A 383 7.77 -54.94 40.27
N LEU A 384 7.84 -54.60 38.97
CA LEU A 384 8.53 -53.40 38.45
C LEU A 384 7.57 -52.25 38.11
N HIS A 385 6.25 -52.48 38.15
CA HIS A 385 5.26 -51.44 37.86
C HIS A 385 5.36 -50.23 38.81
N HIS A 386 5.59 -50.45 40.10
CA HIS A 386 5.72 -49.36 41.08
C HIS A 386 6.96 -48.48 40.85
N SER A 387 8.08 -49.05 40.38
CA SER A 387 9.32 -48.31 40.11
C SER A 387 9.25 -47.53 38.80
N ALA A 388 8.61 -48.08 37.77
CA ALA A 388 8.41 -47.41 36.48
C ALA A 388 7.42 -46.22 36.57
N LEU A 389 6.44 -46.29 37.49
CA LEU A 389 5.47 -45.21 37.74
C LEU A 389 6.08 -43.95 38.35
N ASN A 390 7.28 -44.03 38.94
CA ASN A 390 7.98 -42.89 39.53
C ASN A 390 8.90 -42.14 38.55
N LEU A 391 9.09 -42.67 37.32
CA LEU A 391 9.92 -42.04 36.29
C LEU A 391 9.10 -40.98 35.55
N SER A 392 9.40 -39.72 35.81
CA SER A 392 8.68 -38.59 35.23
C SER A 392 9.51 -37.84 34.21
N PHE A 393 10.83 -37.75 34.42
CA PHE A 393 11.70 -36.85 33.66
C PHE A 393 12.89 -37.58 33.05
N VAL A 394 13.39 -37.07 31.93
CA VAL A 394 14.51 -37.67 31.19
C VAL A 394 15.77 -37.78 32.06
N LYS A 395 15.96 -36.89 33.05
CA LYS A 395 17.05 -37.00 34.04
C LYS A 395 17.07 -38.35 34.76
N ASP A 396 15.92 -39.00 34.93
CA ASP A 396 15.79 -40.27 35.65
C ASP A 396 16.31 -41.44 34.80
N LEU A 397 16.54 -41.22 33.50
CA LEU A 397 17.12 -42.17 32.55
C LEU A 397 18.62 -41.94 32.33
N ILE A 398 19.22 -40.93 32.97
CA ILE A 398 20.61 -40.51 32.80
C ILE A 398 21.41 -40.85 34.06
N VAL A 399 22.64 -41.35 33.89
CA VAL A 399 23.61 -41.66 34.93
C VAL A 399 24.88 -40.83 34.76
N ASP A 400 25.87 -41.06 35.64
CA ASP A 400 27.18 -40.39 35.63
C ASP A 400 27.09 -38.84 35.57
N GLN A 401 26.33 -38.28 36.52
CA GLN A 401 26.10 -36.83 36.64
C GLN A 401 25.60 -36.15 35.34
N GLY A 402 24.89 -36.87 34.46
CA GLY A 402 24.35 -36.27 33.23
C GLY A 402 25.11 -36.63 31.95
N ARG A 403 26.12 -37.49 32.02
CA ARG A 403 27.03 -37.77 30.88
C ARG A 403 26.62 -38.97 30.03
N GLU A 404 25.93 -39.94 30.61
CA GLU A 404 25.63 -41.20 29.92
C GLU A 404 24.21 -41.69 30.18
N TRP A 405 23.63 -42.35 29.19
CA TRP A 405 22.33 -43.00 29.32
C TRP A 405 22.42 -44.25 30.19
N ASN A 406 21.43 -44.50 31.05
CA ASN A 406 21.33 -45.75 31.79
C ASN A 406 20.81 -46.87 30.87
N LEU A 407 21.71 -47.48 30.10
CA LEU A 407 21.35 -48.49 29.09
C LEU A 407 20.67 -49.73 29.70
N GLU A 408 21.02 -50.11 30.92
CA GLU A 408 20.38 -51.23 31.62
C GLU A 408 18.90 -50.91 31.93
N LEU A 409 18.65 -49.73 32.50
CA LEU A 409 17.30 -49.24 32.76
C LEU A 409 16.50 -49.08 31.46
N LEU A 410 17.09 -48.48 30.43
CA LEU A 410 16.43 -48.29 29.12
C LEU A 410 16.00 -49.62 28.48
N ARG A 411 16.88 -50.62 28.47
CA ARG A 411 16.58 -51.97 27.92
C ARG A 411 15.50 -52.70 28.71
N SER A 412 15.41 -52.43 30.02
CA SER A 412 14.37 -53.01 30.88
C SER A 412 12.98 -52.38 30.63
N LEU A 413 12.94 -51.09 30.31
CA LEU A 413 11.70 -50.32 30.20
C LEU A 413 11.13 -50.27 28.78
N PHE A 414 12.00 -50.21 27.77
CA PHE A 414 11.61 -49.86 26.40
C PHE A 414 11.98 -50.94 25.36
N PRO A 415 11.22 -51.06 24.26
CA PRO A 415 11.60 -51.88 23.12
C PRO A 415 12.95 -51.45 22.52
N GLU A 416 13.68 -52.37 21.89
CA GLU A 416 15.05 -52.10 21.38
C GLU A 416 15.10 -50.95 20.38
N GLU A 417 14.04 -50.76 19.58
CA GLU A 417 13.90 -49.65 18.64
C GLU A 417 13.92 -48.28 19.33
N VAL A 418 13.23 -48.17 20.48
CA VAL A 418 13.17 -46.96 21.29
C VAL A 418 14.50 -46.73 22.00
N VAL A 419 15.11 -47.79 22.55
CA VAL A 419 16.44 -47.72 23.18
C VAL A 419 17.50 -47.22 22.21
N SER A 420 17.49 -47.75 20.98
CA SER A 420 18.38 -47.30 19.90
C SER A 420 18.20 -45.82 19.59
N SER A 421 16.93 -45.37 19.50
CA SER A 421 16.60 -43.98 19.24
C SER A 421 17.05 -43.03 20.36
N ILE A 422 16.87 -43.43 21.63
CA ILE A 422 17.32 -42.66 22.81
C ILE A 422 18.84 -42.60 22.86
N SER A 423 19.52 -43.72 22.62
CA SER A 423 20.98 -43.83 22.72
C SER A 423 21.73 -42.96 21.69
N GLN A 424 21.09 -42.60 20.58
CA GLN A 424 21.64 -41.71 19.57
C GLN A 424 21.55 -40.22 19.94
N ILE A 425 20.78 -39.87 20.97
CA ILE A 425 20.63 -38.49 21.44
C ILE A 425 21.89 -38.11 22.23
N ARG A 426 22.56 -37.05 21.80
CA ARG A 426 23.69 -36.46 22.51
C ARG A 426 23.17 -35.64 23.70
N LEU A 427 23.65 -35.98 24.89
CA LEU A 427 23.36 -35.25 26.12
C LEU A 427 24.18 -33.96 26.20
N GLY A 428 23.58 -32.91 26.79
CA GLY A 428 24.29 -31.69 27.16
C GLY A 428 25.18 -31.88 28.40
N ALA A 429 25.85 -30.81 28.83
CA ALA A 429 26.56 -30.85 30.11
C ALA A 429 25.55 -30.85 31.28
N CYS A 430 25.98 -31.30 32.46
CA CYS A 430 25.14 -31.41 33.65
C CYS A 430 24.43 -30.11 34.08
N ASN A 431 25.01 -28.95 33.72
CA ASN A 431 24.46 -27.62 34.00
C ASN A 431 23.68 -27.01 32.80
N THR A 432 23.63 -27.69 31.67
CA THR A 432 22.90 -27.24 30.48
C THR A 432 21.41 -27.53 30.66
N LYS A 433 20.57 -26.52 30.51
CA LYS A 433 19.11 -26.70 30.56
C LYS A 433 18.59 -27.30 29.24
N ASP A 434 17.51 -28.06 29.32
CA ASP A 434 16.81 -28.53 28.13
C ASP A 434 16.26 -27.33 27.34
N CYS A 435 16.26 -27.43 26.01
CA CYS A 435 15.73 -26.36 25.15
C CYS A 435 14.98 -26.94 23.95
N PHE A 436 14.17 -26.12 23.29
CA PHE A 436 13.47 -26.52 22.06
C PHE A 436 14.30 -26.14 20.84
N ALA A 437 14.35 -27.06 19.87
CA ALA A 437 14.89 -26.82 18.54
C ALA A 437 13.83 -27.13 17.48
N TRP A 438 13.92 -26.46 16.34
CA TRP A 438 13.12 -26.78 15.16
C TRP A 438 13.65 -28.06 14.52
N ASP A 439 12.83 -29.10 14.49
CA ASP A 439 13.28 -30.44 14.09
C ASP A 439 13.47 -30.57 12.57
N TYR A 440 12.90 -29.66 11.78
CA TYR A 440 12.96 -29.66 10.31
C TYR A 440 14.02 -28.70 9.75
N SER A 441 15.04 -28.38 10.54
CA SER A 441 16.23 -27.65 10.09
C SER A 441 17.50 -28.24 10.72
N LEU A 442 18.61 -28.17 9.98
CA LEU A 442 19.90 -28.74 10.42
C LEU A 442 20.54 -27.94 11.56
N ASP A 443 20.27 -26.64 11.60
CA ASP A 443 20.74 -25.70 12.65
C ASP A 443 19.77 -25.60 13.83
N GLY A 444 18.64 -26.30 13.78
CA GLY A 444 17.60 -26.23 14.80
C GLY A 444 16.83 -24.91 14.82
N GLN A 445 17.03 -24.01 13.84
CA GLN A 445 16.36 -22.72 13.78
C GLN A 445 15.10 -22.78 12.91
N TYR A 446 14.04 -22.13 13.36
CA TYR A 446 12.83 -21.99 12.56
C TYR A 446 13.06 -21.03 11.39
N SER A 447 12.58 -21.39 10.22
CA SER A 447 12.45 -20.50 9.07
C SER A 447 11.04 -20.59 8.50
N VAL A 448 10.56 -19.52 7.86
CA VAL A 448 9.25 -19.53 7.19
C VAL A 448 9.17 -20.66 6.14
N LYS A 449 10.28 -20.96 5.46
CA LYS A 449 10.37 -22.05 4.47
C LYS A 449 10.15 -23.42 5.12
N SER A 450 10.83 -23.70 6.23
CA SER A 450 10.69 -24.98 6.94
C SER A 450 9.33 -25.11 7.63
N GLY A 451 8.79 -24.02 8.18
CA GLY A 451 7.42 -23.97 8.71
C GLY A 451 6.36 -24.27 7.66
N TYR A 452 6.45 -23.63 6.49
CA TYR A 452 5.54 -23.89 5.38
C TYR A 452 5.61 -25.35 4.90
N TRP A 453 6.81 -25.94 4.84
CA TRP A 453 6.98 -27.34 4.49
C TRP A 453 6.26 -28.26 5.48
N VAL A 454 6.39 -28.04 6.80
CA VAL A 454 5.69 -28.83 7.84
C VAL A 454 4.18 -28.70 7.71
N GLN A 455 3.68 -27.48 7.50
CA GLN A 455 2.25 -27.24 7.26
C GLN A 455 1.73 -28.04 6.07
N MET A 456 2.49 -28.09 4.98
CA MET A 456 2.07 -28.71 3.74
C MET A 456 2.25 -30.23 3.73
N GLN A 457 3.33 -30.74 4.30
CA GLN A 457 3.73 -32.14 4.16
C GLN A 457 3.43 -32.98 5.40
N VAL A 458 3.36 -32.40 6.59
CA VAL A 458 3.07 -33.13 7.83
C VAL A 458 1.62 -32.91 8.23
N ILE A 459 1.24 -31.66 8.50
CA ILE A 459 -0.09 -31.32 9.05
C ILE A 459 -1.22 -31.60 8.05
N ARG A 460 -1.05 -31.19 6.79
CA ARG A 460 -2.08 -31.40 5.76
C ARG A 460 -2.25 -32.87 5.36
N GLN A 461 -1.17 -33.65 5.36
CA GLN A 461 -1.25 -35.10 5.09
C GLN A 461 -1.97 -35.84 6.22
N GLU A 462 -1.67 -35.53 7.49
CA GLU A 462 -2.38 -36.08 8.65
C GLU A 462 -3.88 -35.78 8.61
N ARG A 463 -4.28 -34.59 8.12
CA ARG A 463 -5.69 -34.18 8.00
C ARG A 463 -6.42 -34.80 6.81
N GLY A 464 -5.78 -35.67 6.02
CA GLY A 464 -6.42 -36.37 4.90
C GLY A 464 -6.94 -35.45 3.78
N ILE A 465 -6.42 -34.23 3.67
CA ILE A 465 -6.83 -33.29 2.63
C ILE A 465 -6.26 -33.81 1.30
N ARG A 466 -7.12 -34.41 0.47
CA ARG A 466 -6.75 -34.89 -0.87
C ARG A 466 -6.11 -33.76 -1.68
N GLU A 467 -4.87 -33.97 -2.10
CA GLU A 467 -4.23 -33.10 -3.09
C GLU A 467 -4.99 -33.18 -4.41
N VAL A 468 -5.52 -32.05 -4.86
CA VAL A 468 -5.87 -31.87 -6.27
C VAL A 468 -4.54 -31.65 -6.99
N LEU A 469 -3.99 -32.69 -7.62
CA LEU A 469 -2.81 -32.59 -8.47
C LEU A 469 -3.10 -31.63 -9.62
N GLN A 470 -2.71 -30.37 -9.46
CA GLN A 470 -2.74 -29.40 -10.54
C GLN A 470 -1.46 -29.51 -11.38
N PRO A 471 -1.53 -29.34 -12.71
CA PRO A 471 -0.35 -29.30 -13.54
C PRO A 471 0.58 -28.18 -13.10
N SER A 472 1.89 -28.45 -13.08
CA SER A 472 2.90 -27.46 -12.71
C SER A 472 2.85 -26.26 -13.64
N LEU A 473 2.73 -25.06 -13.07
CA LEU A 473 2.77 -23.79 -13.80
C LEU A 473 4.21 -23.33 -14.10
N SER A 474 5.24 -24.04 -13.63
CA SER A 474 6.65 -23.67 -13.84
C SER A 474 7.05 -23.45 -15.30
N PRO A 475 6.61 -24.26 -16.28
CA PRO A 475 6.91 -24.00 -17.69
C PRO A 475 6.31 -22.68 -18.18
N ILE A 476 5.11 -22.34 -17.71
CA ILE A 476 4.42 -21.08 -18.06
C ILE A 476 5.14 -19.89 -17.43
N TYR A 477 5.59 -20.01 -16.17
CA TYR A 477 6.40 -18.97 -15.53
C TYR A 477 7.71 -18.73 -16.29
N HIS A 478 8.39 -19.80 -16.73
CA HIS A 478 9.61 -19.67 -17.53
C HIS A 478 9.32 -18.95 -18.86
N GLN A 479 8.25 -19.33 -19.56
CA GLN A 479 7.84 -18.66 -20.81
C GLN A 479 7.52 -17.17 -20.61
N ILE A 480 6.86 -16.81 -19.50
CA ILE A 480 6.55 -15.40 -19.19
C ILE A 480 7.84 -14.59 -19.04
N TRP A 481 8.80 -15.08 -18.26
CA TRP A 481 10.05 -14.36 -17.99
C TRP A 481 11.04 -14.38 -19.16
N SER A 482 10.97 -15.38 -20.04
CA SER A 482 11.76 -15.45 -21.27
C SER A 482 11.13 -14.72 -22.47
N SER A 483 9.94 -14.15 -22.31
CA SER A 483 9.26 -13.43 -23.41
C SER A 483 9.91 -12.07 -23.68
N ASP A 484 9.90 -11.62 -24.95
CA ASP A 484 10.45 -10.32 -25.38
C ASP A 484 9.56 -9.11 -24.99
N ASN A 485 8.80 -9.26 -23.92
CA ASN A 485 7.90 -8.23 -23.43
C ASN A 485 8.60 -7.32 -22.41
N PRO A 486 8.19 -6.04 -22.30
CA PRO A 486 8.65 -5.17 -21.22
C PRO A 486 8.44 -5.82 -19.84
N PRO A 487 9.34 -5.62 -18.85
CA PRO A 487 9.24 -6.27 -17.55
C PRO A 487 7.90 -6.08 -16.82
N LYS A 488 7.21 -4.96 -17.08
CA LYS A 488 5.86 -4.69 -16.54
C LYS A 488 4.81 -5.69 -17.03
N ILE A 489 4.91 -6.11 -18.30
CA ILE A 489 3.99 -7.06 -18.93
C ILE A 489 4.31 -8.47 -18.45
N GLN A 490 5.59 -8.84 -18.38
CA GLN A 490 6.03 -10.11 -17.80
C GLN A 490 5.52 -10.26 -16.35
N HIS A 491 5.71 -9.23 -15.53
CA HIS A 491 5.22 -9.23 -14.15
C HIS A 491 3.69 -9.28 -14.08
N PHE A 492 2.97 -8.55 -14.94
CA PHE A 492 1.51 -8.62 -15.02
C PHE A 492 1.02 -10.03 -15.38
N LEU A 493 1.61 -10.66 -16.39
CA LEU A 493 1.29 -12.04 -16.80
C LEU A 493 1.57 -13.04 -15.68
N TRP A 494 2.72 -12.90 -15.00
CA TRP A 494 3.04 -13.71 -13.82
C TRP A 494 1.97 -13.56 -12.73
N ARG A 495 1.50 -12.33 -12.47
CA ARG A 495 0.43 -12.09 -11.49
C ARG A 495 -0.91 -12.68 -11.91
N CYS A 496 -1.22 -12.70 -13.20
CA CYS A 496 -2.42 -13.33 -13.74
C CYS A 496 -2.38 -14.84 -13.52
N VAL A 497 -1.29 -15.50 -13.92
CA VAL A 497 -1.13 -16.96 -13.80
C VAL A 497 -1.00 -17.41 -12.34
N SER A 498 -0.38 -16.60 -11.48
CA SER A 498 -0.26 -16.88 -10.04
C SER A 498 -1.54 -16.55 -9.23
N ASN A 499 -2.63 -16.15 -9.90
CA ASN A 499 -3.88 -15.70 -9.31
C ASN A 499 -3.70 -14.70 -8.13
N CYS A 500 -2.79 -13.73 -8.29
CA CYS A 500 -2.46 -12.75 -7.24
C CYS A 500 -2.86 -11.32 -7.60
N LEU A 501 -3.65 -11.15 -8.65
CA LEU A 501 -4.37 -9.90 -8.90
C LEU A 501 -5.46 -9.70 -7.83
N SER A 502 -5.63 -8.45 -7.43
CA SER A 502 -6.63 -8.00 -6.45
C SER A 502 -8.01 -7.84 -7.09
N VAL A 503 -8.52 -8.93 -7.68
CA VAL A 503 -9.90 -9.03 -8.18
C VAL A 503 -10.86 -9.29 -7.02
N ALA A 504 -12.13 -8.89 -7.15
CA ALA A 504 -13.09 -8.96 -6.05
C ALA A 504 -13.21 -10.38 -5.47
N GLY A 505 -13.21 -11.43 -6.30
CA GLY A 505 -13.25 -12.82 -5.85
C GLY A 505 -12.04 -13.21 -4.97
N ASN A 506 -10.84 -12.74 -5.31
CA ASN A 506 -9.64 -13.01 -4.51
C ASN A 506 -9.62 -12.21 -3.20
N LEU A 507 -10.14 -10.98 -3.21
CA LEU A 507 -10.26 -10.17 -1.99
C LEU A 507 -11.29 -10.75 -1.03
N TYR A 508 -12.42 -11.21 -1.55
CA TYR A 508 -13.46 -11.91 -0.78
C TYR A 508 -12.92 -13.21 -0.16
N HIS A 509 -12.25 -14.06 -0.94
CA HIS A 509 -11.62 -15.29 -0.44
C HIS A 509 -10.58 -15.01 0.66
N ARG A 510 -9.92 -13.85 0.65
CA ARG A 510 -8.94 -13.44 1.67
C ARG A 510 -9.56 -12.67 2.83
N HIS A 511 -10.89 -12.60 2.91
CA HIS A 511 -11.63 -11.85 3.93
C HIS A 511 -11.31 -10.35 3.97
N LEU A 512 -10.90 -9.78 2.82
CA LEU A 512 -10.60 -8.35 2.65
C LEU A 512 -11.74 -7.56 2.01
N ALA A 513 -12.74 -8.24 1.44
CA ALA A 513 -13.92 -7.64 0.82
C ALA A 513 -15.20 -8.35 1.29
N ARG A 514 -16.34 -7.63 1.27
CA ARG A 514 -17.66 -8.14 1.70
C ARG A 514 -18.35 -8.99 0.65
N ASP A 515 -18.06 -8.76 -0.63
CA ASP A 515 -18.53 -9.58 -1.74
C ASP A 515 -17.37 -9.90 -2.71
N GLY A 516 -17.56 -10.94 -3.53
CA GLY A 516 -16.65 -11.30 -4.61
C GLY A 516 -17.25 -11.17 -6.01
N ALA A 517 -18.38 -10.47 -6.16
CA ALA A 517 -19.09 -10.37 -7.43
C ALA A 517 -18.38 -9.41 -8.39
N CYS A 518 -18.50 -9.66 -9.70
CA CYS A 518 -17.98 -8.74 -10.70
C CYS A 518 -18.83 -7.48 -10.78
N ALA A 519 -18.18 -6.32 -10.62
CA ALA A 519 -18.83 -5.01 -10.72
C ALA A 519 -19.42 -4.73 -12.11
N ARG A 520 -19.00 -5.48 -13.15
CA ARG A 520 -19.47 -5.29 -14.55
C ARG A 520 -20.56 -6.27 -14.96
N CYS A 521 -20.56 -7.48 -14.42
CA CYS A 521 -21.65 -8.43 -14.61
C CYS A 521 -21.95 -9.15 -13.28
N PRO A 522 -22.94 -8.65 -12.52
CA PRO A 522 -23.13 -9.00 -11.11
C PRO A 522 -23.49 -10.47 -10.85
N ASN A 523 -23.77 -11.25 -11.89
CA ASN A 523 -24.15 -12.66 -11.78
C ASN A 523 -22.96 -13.63 -11.70
N HIS A 524 -21.71 -13.14 -11.71
CA HIS A 524 -20.52 -13.98 -11.68
C HIS A 524 -19.50 -13.46 -10.65
N VAL A 525 -18.75 -14.38 -10.04
CA VAL A 525 -17.61 -14.06 -9.17
C VAL A 525 -16.47 -13.49 -10.03
N GLU A 526 -15.89 -12.37 -9.59
CA GLU A 526 -14.78 -11.73 -10.28
C GLU A 526 -13.47 -12.51 -10.08
N SER A 527 -13.21 -13.46 -10.96
CA SER A 527 -11.91 -14.11 -11.09
C SER A 527 -11.01 -13.38 -12.10
N VAL A 528 -9.72 -13.70 -12.10
CA VAL A 528 -8.77 -13.16 -13.10
C VAL A 528 -9.19 -13.52 -14.54
N ASN A 529 -9.58 -14.78 -14.78
CA ASN A 529 -10.06 -15.23 -16.08
C ASN A 529 -11.36 -14.52 -16.47
N HIS A 530 -12.24 -14.30 -15.49
CA HIS A 530 -13.46 -13.55 -15.70
C HIS A 530 -13.19 -12.10 -16.11
N LEU A 531 -12.35 -11.40 -15.35
CA LEU A 531 -12.01 -10.01 -15.62
C LEU A 531 -11.33 -9.83 -17.00
N LEU A 532 -10.49 -10.77 -17.42
CA LEU A 532 -9.68 -10.64 -18.64
C LEU A 532 -10.32 -11.22 -19.89
N PHE A 533 -11.19 -12.24 -19.78
CA PHE A 533 -11.65 -13.00 -20.94
C PHE A 533 -13.15 -13.29 -20.95
N THR A 534 -13.74 -13.73 -19.84
CA THR A 534 -15.11 -14.26 -19.87
C THR A 534 -16.20 -13.26 -19.49
N CYS A 535 -15.85 -12.15 -18.82
CA CYS A 535 -16.76 -11.05 -18.57
C CYS A 535 -17.32 -10.52 -19.90
N SER A 536 -18.62 -10.23 -19.92
CA SER A 536 -19.29 -9.66 -21.11
C SER A 536 -18.57 -8.43 -21.64
N PHE A 537 -18.08 -7.57 -20.75
CA PHE A 537 -17.27 -6.41 -21.11
C PHE A 537 -15.91 -6.79 -21.72
N ALA A 538 -15.20 -7.75 -21.12
CA ALA A 538 -13.90 -8.19 -21.63
C ALA A 538 -14.01 -8.78 -23.04
N ARG A 539 -15.07 -9.57 -23.30
CA ARG A 539 -15.37 -10.12 -24.63
C ARG A 539 -15.60 -9.01 -25.67
N LEU A 540 -16.29 -7.94 -25.30
CA LEU A 540 -16.49 -6.79 -26.18
C LEU A 540 -15.17 -6.09 -26.50
N VAL A 541 -14.29 -5.90 -25.50
CA VAL A 541 -12.97 -5.31 -25.69
C VAL A 541 -12.11 -6.14 -26.65
N TRP A 542 -12.13 -7.47 -26.52
CA TRP A 542 -11.42 -8.35 -27.45
C TRP A 542 -12.03 -8.31 -28.86
N ALA A 543 -13.35 -8.22 -28.99
CA ALA A 543 -14.02 -8.17 -30.29
C ALA A 543 -13.71 -6.89 -31.09
N ILE A 544 -13.48 -5.76 -30.41
CA ILE A 544 -13.10 -4.49 -31.04
C ILE A 544 -11.59 -4.28 -31.14
N SER A 545 -10.79 -5.19 -30.57
CA SER A 545 -9.35 -5.07 -30.54
C SER A 545 -8.77 -5.37 -31.93
N PRO A 546 -7.77 -4.60 -32.41
CA PRO A 546 -7.04 -4.93 -33.63
C PRO A 546 -6.12 -6.15 -33.46
N ILE A 547 -6.05 -6.73 -32.25
CA ILE A 547 -5.21 -7.89 -31.95
C ILE A 547 -5.97 -9.16 -32.36
N PRO A 548 -5.44 -9.96 -33.30
CA PRO A 548 -6.09 -11.19 -33.73
C PRO A 548 -6.17 -12.19 -32.58
N ALA A 549 -7.35 -12.75 -32.35
CA ALA A 549 -7.51 -13.85 -31.40
C ALA A 549 -6.73 -15.07 -31.93
N PRO A 550 -5.89 -15.72 -31.09
CA PRO A 550 -5.19 -16.93 -31.50
C PRO A 550 -6.18 -18.01 -31.98
N PRO A 551 -5.88 -18.75 -33.05
CA PRO A 551 -6.71 -19.89 -33.47
C PRO A 551 -6.83 -20.89 -32.31
N GLY A 552 -8.05 -21.04 -31.77
CA GLY A 552 -8.30 -21.91 -30.63
C GLY A 552 -7.97 -21.32 -29.25
N ALA A 553 -7.95 -19.98 -29.08
CA ALA A 553 -7.84 -19.32 -27.78
C ALA A 553 -9.00 -19.71 -26.85
N ILE A 554 -8.76 -20.77 -26.07
CA ILE A 554 -9.58 -21.23 -24.96
C ILE A 554 -9.26 -20.32 -23.77
N SER A 555 -10.29 -19.98 -22.98
CA SER A 555 -10.11 -19.30 -21.69
C SER A 555 -8.98 -19.98 -20.89
N LEU A 556 -8.23 -19.22 -20.07
CA LEU A 556 -7.09 -19.77 -19.33
C LEU A 556 -7.45 -20.99 -18.45
N PHE A 557 -8.74 -21.26 -18.22
CA PHE A 557 -9.24 -22.48 -17.61
C PHE A 557 -10.58 -22.93 -18.24
N GLY A 558 -10.51 -23.79 -19.27
CA GLY A 558 -11.60 -24.72 -19.64
C GLY A 558 -12.61 -24.26 -20.72
N ARG A 559 -12.91 -25.19 -21.64
CA ARG A 559 -14.14 -25.27 -22.45
C ARG A 559 -15.21 -26.03 -21.63
N ASN A 560 -16.47 -25.60 -21.79
CA ASN A 560 -17.74 -26.20 -21.37
C ASN A 560 -17.89 -26.61 -19.91
#